data_AF-A0A699GG12-F1
#
_entry.id   AF-A0A699GG12-F1
#
_cell.length_a   1.000
_cell.length_b   1.000
_cell.length_c   1.000
_cell.angle_alpha   90.00
_cell.angle_beta   90.00
_cell.angle_gamma   90.00
#
_symmetry.space_group_name_H-M   'P 1'
#
loop_
_entity.id
_entity.type
_entity.pdbx_description
1 polymer ?
#
loop_
_entity_poly.entity_id
_entity_poly.type
_entity_poly.pdbx_seq_one_letter_code
_entity_poly.pdbx_strand_id
1 'polypeptide(L)'
;MPPKRVSTSTAPAMTHAAIRQLISDAKRGNYKEFIRCQPFYFNGMEGAVGLIRWFKRTESVFLRSKCAKEDRVTFATGTLTNDALSWWNAYA
;
A
#
# COMPACT_ATOMS: atom_id res chain seq x y z
N MET A 1 -21.36 -41.90 -28.62
CA MET A 1 -21.81 -40.54 -28.25
C MET A 1 -21.16 -40.15 -26.93
N PRO A 2 -20.31 -39.11 -26.84
CA PRO A 2 -19.73 -38.71 -25.56
C PRO A 2 -20.71 -37.81 -24.79
N PRO A 3 -20.75 -37.85 -23.44
CA PRO A 3 -21.63 -36.99 -22.66
C PRO A 3 -21.05 -35.56 -22.63
N LYS A 4 -21.88 -34.57 -22.96
CA LYS A 4 -21.55 -33.15 -22.75
C LYS A 4 -21.49 -32.86 -21.25
N ARG A 5 -20.32 -32.46 -20.76
CA ARG A 5 -20.13 -32.00 -19.37
C ARG A 5 -20.82 -30.63 -19.23
N VAL A 6 -21.89 -30.57 -18.44
CA VAL A 6 -22.53 -29.31 -18.04
C VAL A 6 -21.63 -28.65 -17.00
N SER A 7 -20.93 -27.59 -17.41
CA SER A 7 -20.17 -26.74 -16.51
C SER A 7 -21.11 -25.67 -15.94
N THR A 8 -21.79 -26.00 -14.84
CA THR A 8 -22.50 -24.98 -14.05
C THR A 8 -21.46 -24.14 -13.32
N SER A 9 -21.09 -23.00 -13.89
CA SER A 9 -20.36 -21.96 -13.17
C SER A 9 -21.36 -21.17 -12.34
N THR A 10 -21.56 -21.58 -11.09
CA THR A 10 -22.31 -20.77 -10.13
C THR A 10 -21.41 -19.60 -9.72
N ALA A 11 -21.68 -18.42 -10.28
CA ALA A 11 -21.06 -17.19 -9.83
C ALA A 11 -21.50 -16.90 -8.38
N PRO A 12 -20.57 -16.68 -7.44
CA PRO A 12 -20.94 -16.36 -6.07
C PRO A 12 -21.66 -15.01 -6.03
N ALA A 13 -22.74 -14.92 -5.24
CA ALA A 13 -23.42 -13.66 -4.99
C ALA A 13 -22.42 -12.66 -4.39
N MET A 14 -22.20 -11.52 -5.07
CA MET A 14 -21.31 -10.45 -4.60
C MET A 14 -21.91 -9.75 -3.39
N THR A 15 -21.70 -10.34 -2.21
CA THR A 15 -22.07 -9.73 -0.94
C THR A 15 -21.15 -8.55 -0.64
N HIS A 16 -21.65 -7.59 0.14
CA HIS A 16 -20.88 -6.41 0.54
C HIS A 16 -19.60 -6.78 1.33
N ALA A 17 -19.63 -7.91 2.05
CA ALA A 17 -18.45 -8.45 2.73
C ALA A 17 -17.37 -8.94 1.74
N ALA A 18 -17.76 -9.65 0.68
CA ALA A 18 -16.83 -10.08 -0.37
C ALA A 18 -16.18 -8.89 -1.09
N ILE A 19 -16.93 -7.81 -1.35
CA ILE A 19 -16.40 -6.58 -1.94
C ILE A 19 -15.35 -5.93 -1.01
N ARG A 20 -15.63 -5.84 0.30
CA ARG A 20 -14.66 -5.30 1.28
C ARG A 20 -13.39 -6.14 1.37
N GLN A 21 -13.52 -7.46 1.32
CA GLN A 21 -12.39 -8.37 1.33
C GLN A 21 -11.51 -8.17 0.08
N LEU A 22 -12.11 -8.08 -1.11
CA LEU A 22 -11.39 -7.81 -2.36
C LEU A 22 -10.66 -6.46 -2.33
N ILE A 23 -11.28 -5.41 -1.77
CA ILE A 23 -10.62 -4.10 -1.59
C ILE A 23 -9.44 -4.24 -0.63
N SER A 24 -9.62 -4.93 0.50
CA SER A 24 -8.55 -5.16 1.47
C SER A 24 -7.39 -5.95 0.86
N ASP A 25 -7.69 -6.99 0.08
CA ASP A 25 -6.69 -7.81 -0.61
C ASP A 25 -5.97 -7.03 -1.72
N ALA A 26 -6.68 -6.16 -2.45
CA ALA A 26 -6.10 -5.24 -3.42
C ALA A 26 -5.17 -4.20 -2.76
N LYS A 27 -5.57 -3.65 -1.60
CA LYS A 27 -4.71 -2.77 -0.79
C LYS A 27 -3.48 -3.49 -0.26
N ARG A 28 -3.64 -4.72 0.22
CA ARG A 28 -2.53 -5.60 0.64
C ARG A 28 -1.57 -5.88 -0.52
N GLY A 29 -2.11 -6.10 -1.72
CA GLY A 29 -1.34 -6.21 -2.96
C GLY A 29 -0.52 -4.95 -3.27
N ASN A 30 -1.13 -3.77 -3.14
CA ASN A 30 -0.45 -2.49 -3.33
C ASN A 30 0.67 -2.25 -2.32
N TYR A 31 0.45 -2.59 -1.04
CA TYR A 31 1.48 -2.46 -0.01
C TYR A 31 2.67 -3.39 -0.27
N LYS A 32 2.43 -4.61 -0.76
CA LYS A 32 3.51 -5.54 -1.14
C LYS A 32 4.39 -4.97 -2.25
N GLU A 33 3.78 -4.37 -3.27
CA GLU A 33 4.54 -3.74 -4.37
C GLU A 33 5.28 -2.47 -3.89
N PHE A 34 4.71 -1.73 -2.95
CA PHE A 34 5.38 -0.60 -2.30
C PHE A 34 6.67 -1.05 -1.59
N ILE A 35 6.59 -2.08 -0.74
CA ILE A 35 7.77 -2.61 -0.03
C ILE A 35 8.80 -3.21 -1.00
N ARG A 36 8.36 -3.91 -2.06
CA ARG A 36 9.26 -4.43 -3.11
C ARG A 36 10.06 -3.35 -3.81
N CYS A 37 9.55 -2.12 -3.87
CA CYS A 37 10.26 -0.99 -4.45
C CYS A 37 11.36 -0.42 -3.56
N GLN A 38 11.57 -1.00 -2.37
CA GLN A 38 12.55 -0.61 -1.36
C GLN A 38 12.38 0.86 -0.93
N PRO A 39 11.32 1.16 -0.16
CA PRO A 39 11.10 2.50 0.36
C PRO A 39 12.27 2.94 1.23
N PHE A 40 12.48 4.25 1.28
CA PHE A 40 13.49 4.85 2.13
C PHE A 40 12.88 5.19 3.48
N TYR A 41 13.54 4.79 4.56
CA TYR A 41 13.08 5.05 5.91
C TYR A 41 13.64 6.37 6.43
N PHE A 42 12.81 7.15 7.12
CA PHE A 42 13.20 8.43 7.68
C PHE A 42 13.11 8.39 9.21
N ASN A 43 14.24 8.64 9.87
CA ASN A 43 14.39 8.56 11.32
C ASN A 43 14.24 9.91 12.05
N GLY A 44 14.15 11.03 11.31
CA GLY A 44 14.02 12.38 11.89
C GLY A 44 15.35 13.13 12.12
N MET A 45 16.51 12.49 12.02
CA MET A 45 17.79 13.09 12.45
C MET A 45 18.48 13.97 11.40
N GLU A 46 18.22 13.75 10.11
CA GLU A 46 18.87 14.47 9.01
C GLU A 46 18.25 15.86 8.71
N GLY A 47 17.29 16.32 9.54
CA GLY A 47 16.63 17.61 9.40
C GLY A 47 15.96 17.82 8.04
N ALA A 48 15.94 19.07 7.58
CA ALA A 48 15.26 19.45 6.33
C ALA A 48 15.84 18.75 5.08
N VAL A 49 17.15 18.53 5.04
CA VAL A 49 17.81 17.85 3.90
C VAL A 49 17.37 16.40 3.83
N GLY A 50 17.36 15.69 4.95
CA GLY A 50 16.84 14.32 5.03
C GLY A 50 15.37 14.22 4.66
N LEU A 51 14.57 15.18 5.12
CA LEU A 51 13.14 15.25 4.82
C LEU A 51 12.89 15.42 3.30
N ILE A 52 13.58 16.36 2.65
CA ILE A 52 13.47 16.57 1.19
C ILE A 52 13.88 15.30 0.43
N ARG A 53 14.97 14.65 0.86
CA ARG A 53 15.43 13.39 0.25
C ARG A 53 14.38 12.28 0.40
N TRP A 54 13.80 12.14 1.59
CA TRP A 54 12.74 11.17 1.85
C TRP A 54 11.52 11.43 0.96
N PHE A 55 11.04 12.67 0.86
CA PHE A 55 9.91 13.02 -0.02
C PHE A 55 10.15 12.59 -1.47
N LYS A 56 11.28 13.00 -2.06
CA LYS A 56 11.62 12.66 -3.45
C LYS A 56 11.68 11.15 -3.68
N ARG A 57 12.25 10.40 -2.72
CA ARG A 57 12.38 8.95 -2.85
C ARG A 57 11.05 8.23 -2.69
N THR A 58 10.22 8.68 -1.74
CA THR A 58 8.88 8.15 -1.52
C THR A 58 7.94 8.41 -2.71
N GLU A 59 8.02 9.59 -3.34
CA GLU A 59 7.30 9.89 -4.59
C GLU A 59 7.69 8.94 -5.73
N SER A 60 8.99 8.68 -5.91
CA SER A 60 9.48 7.73 -6.91
C SER A 60 8.99 6.31 -6.65
N VAL A 61 8.97 5.90 -5.37
CA VAL A 61 8.45 4.59 -4.96
C VAL A 61 6.96 4.47 -5.25
N PHE A 62 6.15 5.50 -4.96
CA PHE A 62 4.72 5.48 -5.31
C PHE A 62 4.46 5.33 -6.79
N LEU A 63 5.26 5.99 -7.62
CA LEU A 63 5.14 5.87 -9.07
C LEU A 63 5.47 4.44 -9.53
N ARG A 64 6.56 3.86 -9.02
CA ARG A 64 7.00 2.49 -9.36
C ARG A 64 6.04 1.41 -8.86
N SER A 65 5.51 1.56 -7.65
CA SER A 65 4.59 0.60 -7.05
C SER A 65 3.14 0.78 -7.53
N LYS A 66 2.87 1.79 -8.36
CA LYS A 66 1.52 2.19 -8.81
C LYS A 66 0.57 2.43 -7.63
N CYS A 67 1.07 3.05 -6.57
CA CYS A 67 0.29 3.29 -5.36
C CYS A 67 -0.88 4.25 -5.64
N ALA A 68 -2.09 3.81 -5.26
CA ALA A 68 -3.29 4.63 -5.29
C ALA A 68 -3.14 5.88 -4.41
N LYS A 69 -3.74 7.00 -4.81
CA LYS A 69 -3.52 8.31 -4.17
C LYS A 69 -3.98 8.30 -2.71
N GLU A 70 -5.07 7.61 -2.44
CA GLU A 70 -5.69 7.40 -1.14
C GLU A 70 -4.84 6.62 -0.15
N ASP A 71 -3.93 5.76 -0.62
CA ASP A 71 -3.09 4.91 0.24
C ASP A 71 -1.68 5.51 0.45
N ARG A 72 -1.31 6.57 -0.30
CA ARG A 72 0.04 7.16 -0.24
C ARG A 72 0.44 7.62 1.16
N VAL A 73 -0.46 8.31 1.86
CA VAL A 73 -0.15 8.81 3.22
C VAL A 73 0.11 7.63 4.16
N THR A 74 -0.79 6.64 4.20
CA THR A 74 -0.65 5.45 5.04
C THR A 74 0.62 4.66 4.74
N PHE A 75 1.03 4.57 3.48
CA PHE A 75 2.25 3.85 3.11
C PHE A 75 3.51 4.66 3.42
N ALA A 76 3.50 5.97 3.19
CA ALA A 76 4.61 6.86 3.58
C ALA A 76 4.84 6.84 5.09
N THR A 77 3.78 6.91 5.90
CA THR A 77 3.90 6.92 7.37
C THR A 77 4.48 5.61 7.88
N GLY A 78 4.21 4.48 7.20
CA GLY A 78 4.87 3.19 7.46
C GLY A 78 6.39 3.15 7.23
N THR A 79 6.98 4.23 6.70
CA THR A 79 8.45 4.37 6.51
C THR A 79 9.09 5.31 7.53
N LEU A 80 8.31 5.95 8.40
CA LEU A 80 8.83 6.77 9.49
C LEU A 80 9.35 5.87 10.61
N THR A 81 10.48 6.24 11.20
CA THR A 81 11.10 5.52 12.32
C THR A 81 11.57 6.49 13.39
N ASN A 82 11.85 5.97 14.59
CA ASN A 82 12.42 6.71 15.73
C ASN A 82 11.68 8.05 15.98
N ASP A 83 12.42 9.17 16.02
CA ASP A 83 11.90 10.49 16.35
C ASP A 83 10.83 10.95 15.35
N ALA A 84 10.97 10.61 14.07
CA ALA A 84 9.97 10.95 13.06
C ALA A 84 8.64 10.22 13.30
N LEU A 85 8.70 8.94 13.70
CA LEU A 85 7.50 8.16 14.05
C LEU A 85 6.86 8.68 15.34
N SER A 86 7.68 8.98 16.36
CA SER A 86 7.20 9.56 17.62
C SER A 86 6.50 10.90 17.39
N TRP A 87 7.07 11.76 16.55
CA TRP A 87 6.46 13.04 16.18
C TRP A 87 5.13 12.84 15.44
N TRP A 88 5.09 11.95 14.45
CA TRP A 88 3.85 11.66 13.71
C TRP A 88 2.72 11.19 14.64
N ASN A 89 3.01 10.25 15.54
CA ASN A 89 1.98 9.71 16.45
C ASN A 89 1.49 10.73 17.50
N ALA A 90 2.27 11.76 17.80
CA ALA A 90 1.90 12.79 18.77
C ALA A 90 0.99 13.88 18.16
N TYR A 91 1.07 14.11 16.84
CA TYR A 91 0.50 15.32 16.21
C TYR A 91 -0.35 15.06 14.95
N ALA A 92 -0.36 13.85 14.40
CA ALA A 92 -1.13 13.50 13.19
C ALA A 92 -2.40 12.71 13.52
#